data_AF-A0A834BRE8-F1
#
_entry.id   AF-A0A834BRE8-F1
#
_cell.length_a   1.000
_cell.length_b   1.000
_cell.length_c   1.000
_cell.angle_alpha   90.00
_cell.angle_beta   90.00
_cell.angle_gamma   90.00
#
_symmetry.space_group_name_H-M   'P 1'
#
loop_
_entity.id
_entity.type
_entity.pdbx_description
1 polymer ?
#
loop_
_entity_poly.entity_id
_entity_poly.type
_entity_poly.pdbx_seq_one_letter_code
_entity_poly.pdbx_strand_id
1 'polypeptide(L)'
;MENKSNCKSGIRGAAGALLVYDITRRETFNHLTSWLEDARQHSSSNMVIMLIGNKSDLESRRDVKREEGEAFAREHGLIFMETSAKTACNVEEAFINTAKEIYRKIQQGLFDVHNEANGIKIGPQQCISTSAGPSTAQRNSGDIESNSGCC
;
A
#
# COMPACT_ATOMS: atom_id res chain seq x y z
N MET A 1 -13.40 33.11 0.35
CA MET A 1 -12.48 32.34 -0.52
C MET A 1 -11.59 31.52 0.39
N GLU A 2 -11.95 30.26 0.63
CA GLU A 2 -11.16 29.39 1.51
C GLU A 2 -10.47 28.35 0.64
N ASN A 3 -9.14 28.48 0.53
CA ASN A 3 -8.30 27.54 -0.21
C ASN A 3 -8.25 26.21 0.56
N LYS A 4 -9.23 25.33 0.33
CA LYS A 4 -9.15 23.93 0.76
C LYS A 4 -8.27 23.16 -0.23
N SER A 5 -6.97 23.35 -0.12
CA SER A 5 -5.95 22.59 -0.85
C SER A 5 -5.68 21.26 -0.15
N ASN A 6 -6.69 20.40 0.01
CA ASN A 6 -6.47 19.03 0.49
C ASN A 6 -6.02 18.17 -0.70
N CYS A 7 -4.71 17.90 -0.79
CA CYS A 7 -4.06 16.78 -1.50
C CYS A 7 -4.64 16.35 -2.87
N LYS A 8 -5.14 17.26 -3.71
CA LYS A 8 -5.76 16.93 -5.01
C LYS A 8 -4.79 16.28 -6.02
N SER A 9 -3.48 16.45 -5.84
CA SER A 9 -2.45 15.96 -6.78
C SER A 9 -1.82 14.61 -6.38
N GLY A 10 -1.91 14.18 -5.12
CA GLY A 10 -1.17 13.01 -4.60
C GLY A 10 -1.89 11.67 -4.65
N ILE A 11 -3.18 11.65 -5.00
CA ILE A 11 -4.01 10.43 -4.99
C ILE A 11 -4.10 9.79 -6.39
N ARG A 12 -3.74 10.54 -7.44
CA ARG A 12 -3.71 10.02 -8.82
C ARG A 12 -2.66 8.92 -8.92
N GLY A 13 -3.16 7.69 -9.07
CA GLY A 13 -2.37 6.48 -9.15
C GLY A 13 -1.87 5.93 -7.83
N ALA A 14 -2.50 6.23 -6.71
CA ALA A 14 -2.25 5.44 -5.50
C ALA A 14 -2.91 4.06 -5.61
N ALA A 15 -2.16 2.99 -5.32
CA ALA A 15 -2.72 1.64 -5.20
C ALA A 15 -3.48 1.43 -3.88
N GLY A 16 -3.15 2.22 -2.85
CA GLY A 16 -3.91 2.28 -1.61
C GLY A 16 -3.69 3.56 -0.82
N ALA A 17 -4.58 3.79 0.14
CA ALA A 17 -4.60 4.97 0.99
C ALA A 17 -4.96 4.61 2.44
N LEU A 18 -4.45 5.41 3.38
CA LEU A 18 -4.85 5.37 4.78
C LEU A 18 -5.77 6.56 5.07
N LEU A 19 -6.98 6.28 5.54
CA LEU A 19 -7.97 7.27 5.93
C LEU A 19 -7.98 7.35 7.46
N VAL A 20 -7.44 8.42 8.03
CA VAL A 20 -7.14 8.49 9.46
C VAL A 20 -8.05 9.51 10.16
N TYR A 21 -8.68 9.11 11.26
CA TYR A 21 -9.35 10.00 12.21
C TYR A 21 -8.74 9.87 13.61
N ASP A 22 -9.11 10.78 14.50
CA ASP A 22 -8.68 10.80 15.90
C ASP A 22 -9.83 10.33 16.79
N ILE A 23 -9.63 9.25 17.55
CA ILE A 23 -10.70 8.67 18.38
C ILE A 23 -11.20 9.61 19.48
N THR A 24 -10.42 10.64 19.82
CA THR A 24 -10.74 11.64 20.86
C THR A 24 -11.45 12.87 20.30
N ARG A 25 -11.66 12.94 18.97
CA ARG A 25 -12.28 14.09 18.31
C ARG A 25 -13.33 13.65 17.30
N ARG A 26 -14.60 13.65 17.72
CA ARG A 26 -15.76 13.30 16.86
C ARG A 26 -15.80 14.06 15.54
N GLU A 27 -15.43 15.33 15.52
CA GLU A 27 -15.41 16.14 14.30
C GLU A 27 -14.55 15.52 13.18
N THR A 28 -13.41 14.90 13.54
CA THR A 28 -12.54 14.23 12.55
C THR A 28 -13.19 12.98 11.96
N PHE A 29 -14.04 12.30 12.73
CA PHE A 29 -14.83 11.18 12.26
C PHE A 29 -15.96 11.63 11.31
N ASN A 30 -16.61 12.74 11.63
CA ASN A 30 -17.68 13.29 10.78
C ASN A 30 -17.20 13.72 9.38
N HIS A 31 -15.91 14.04 9.24
CA HIS A 31 -15.31 14.37 7.95
C HIS A 31 -14.93 13.15 7.09
N LEU A 32 -15.00 11.92 7.62
CA LEU A 32 -14.58 10.71 6.92
C LEU A 32 -15.34 10.50 5.61
N THR A 33 -16.65 10.78 5.57
CA THR A 33 -17.45 10.63 4.35
C THR A 33 -16.92 11.51 3.23
N SER A 34 -16.69 12.80 3.50
CA SER A 34 -16.15 13.73 2.50
C SER A 34 -14.75 13.34 2.06
N TRP A 35 -13.87 12.93 2.98
CA TRP A 35 -12.52 12.50 2.63
C TRP A 35 -12.51 11.19 1.83
N LEU A 36 -13.43 10.27 2.11
CA LEU A 36 -13.59 9.03 1.37
C LEU A 36 -14.10 9.30 -0.05
N GLU A 37 -15.07 10.20 -0.21
CA GLU A 37 -15.57 10.64 -1.51
C GLU A 37 -14.46 11.29 -2.35
N ASP A 38 -13.70 12.21 -1.75
CA ASP A 38 -12.56 12.85 -2.39
C ASP A 38 -11.53 11.80 -2.83
N ALA A 39 -11.23 10.81 -1.99
CA ALA A 39 -10.27 9.74 -2.31
C ALA A 39 -10.77 8.89 -3.49
N ARG A 40 -12.04 8.49 -3.51
CA ARG A 40 -12.65 7.69 -4.57
C ARG A 40 -12.77 8.42 -5.89
N GLN A 41 -13.04 9.73 -5.87
CA GLN A 41 -13.17 10.53 -7.09
C GLN A 41 -11.84 10.67 -7.84
N HIS A 42 -10.72 10.64 -7.12
CA HIS A 42 -9.39 10.90 -7.68
C HIS A 42 -8.51 9.63 -7.81
N SER A 43 -9.04 8.45 -7.49
CA SER A 43 -8.32 7.18 -7.54
C SER A 43 -8.98 6.16 -8.47
N SER A 44 -8.28 5.05 -8.73
CA SER A 44 -8.87 3.91 -9.42
C SER A 44 -9.91 3.23 -8.54
N SER A 45 -10.96 2.68 -9.15
CA SER A 45 -12.03 1.95 -8.43
C SER A 45 -11.51 0.78 -7.58
N ASN A 46 -10.30 0.29 -7.89
CA ASN A 46 -9.68 -0.85 -7.22
C ASN A 46 -8.76 -0.46 -6.05
N MET A 47 -8.59 0.84 -5.77
CA MET A 47 -7.77 1.32 -4.66
C MET A 47 -8.15 0.66 -3.34
N VAL A 48 -7.16 0.23 -2.57
CA VAL A 48 -7.36 -0.31 -1.21
C VAL A 48 -7.35 0.84 -0.21
N ILE A 49 -8.40 0.98 0.59
CA ILE A 49 -8.47 2.02 1.62
C ILE A 49 -8.59 1.36 2.99
N MET A 50 -7.68 1.73 3.89
CA MET A 50 -7.75 1.35 5.31
C MET A 50 -8.16 2.56 6.15
N LEU A 51 -9.27 2.43 6.88
CA LEU A 51 -9.70 3.35 7.92
C LEU A 51 -8.88 3.11 9.20
N ILE A 52 -8.33 4.20 9.76
CA ILE A 52 -7.53 4.17 10.97
C ILE A 52 -8.13 5.08 12.04
N GLY A 53 -8.50 4.52 13.18
CA GLY A 53 -8.76 5.26 14.41
C GLY A 53 -7.47 5.50 15.18
N ASN A 54 -6.84 6.65 15.04
CA ASN A 54 -5.57 6.98 15.69
C ASN A 54 -5.76 7.52 17.12
N LYS A 55 -4.68 7.50 17.90
CA LYS A 55 -4.61 7.89 19.32
C LYS A 55 -5.34 6.93 20.26
N SER A 56 -5.32 5.63 19.96
CA SER A 56 -5.88 4.59 20.83
C SER A 56 -5.28 4.55 22.24
N ASP A 57 -4.12 5.18 22.46
CA ASP A 57 -3.55 5.37 23.79
C ASP A 57 -4.36 6.31 24.70
N LEU A 58 -5.28 7.10 24.15
CA LEU A 58 -6.12 8.07 24.86
C LEU A 58 -7.54 7.55 25.14
N GLU A 59 -7.67 6.28 25.50
CA GLU A 59 -8.97 5.59 25.72
C GLU A 59 -9.91 6.34 26.68
N SER A 60 -9.38 6.95 27.74
CA SER A 60 -10.18 7.72 28.70
C SER A 60 -10.82 9.00 28.15
N ARG A 61 -10.35 9.44 26.97
CA ARG A 61 -10.88 10.62 26.24
C ARG A 61 -11.58 10.21 24.95
N ARG A 62 -11.91 8.93 24.79
CA ARG A 62 -12.58 8.42 23.60
C ARG A 62 -13.94 9.10 23.42
N ASP A 63 -14.10 9.69 22.24
CA ASP A 63 -15.32 10.34 21.79
C ASP A 63 -15.97 9.59 20.63
N VAL A 64 -15.23 8.69 19.97
CA VAL A 64 -15.73 7.80 18.91
C VAL A 64 -15.54 6.35 19.34
N LYS A 65 -16.64 5.59 19.42
CA LYS A 65 -16.56 4.17 19.79
C LYS A 65 -15.92 3.36 18.66
N ARG A 66 -15.21 2.30 19.03
CA ARG A 66 -14.57 1.40 18.06
C ARG A 66 -15.60 0.79 17.12
N GLU A 67 -16.78 0.43 17.64
CA GLU A 67 -17.88 -0.16 16.88
C GLU A 67 -18.42 0.79 15.80
N GLU A 68 -18.33 2.11 16.01
CA GLU A 68 -18.74 3.11 15.01
C GLU A 68 -17.74 3.13 13.83
N GLY A 69 -16.44 3.05 14.13
CA GLY A 69 -15.40 2.91 13.11
C GLY A 69 -15.51 1.60 12.33
N GLU A 70 -15.76 0.49 13.01
CA GLU A 70 -15.98 -0.83 12.39
C GLU A 70 -17.24 -0.83 11.50
N ALA A 71 -18.32 -0.18 11.94
CA ALA A 71 -19.54 -0.06 11.16
C ALA A 71 -19.33 0.77 9.89
N PHE A 72 -18.70 1.95 10.02
CA PHE A 72 -18.36 2.80 8.88
C PHE A 72 -17.48 2.07 7.86
N ALA A 73 -16.44 1.38 8.34
CA ALA A 73 -15.56 0.61 7.46
C ALA A 73 -16.30 -0.51 6.73
N ARG A 74 -17.16 -1.26 7.43
CA ARG A 74 -17.96 -2.33 6.82
C ARG A 74 -18.95 -1.80 5.79
N GLU A 75 -19.64 -0.70 6.09
CA GLU A 75 -20.58 -0.04 5.17
C GLU A 75 -19.90 0.40 3.87
N HIS A 76 -18.67 0.92 3.97
CA HIS A 76 -17.94 1.42 2.82
C HIS A 76 -16.94 0.41 2.21
N GLY A 77 -16.84 -0.81 2.73
CA GLY A 77 -15.91 -1.83 2.24
C GLY A 77 -14.43 -1.48 2.46
N LEU A 78 -14.12 -0.85 3.60
CA LEU A 78 -12.77 -0.47 4.02
C LEU A 78 -12.21 -1.50 5.01
N ILE A 79 -10.89 -1.58 5.10
CA ILE A 79 -10.22 -2.29 6.21
C ILE A 79 -10.21 -1.34 7.42
N PHE A 80 -10.33 -1.86 8.64
CA PHE A 80 -10.31 -1.02 9.85
C PHE A 80 -9.23 -1.46 10.84
N MET A 81 -8.58 -0.49 11.47
CA MET A 81 -7.65 -0.71 12.57
C MET A 81 -7.59 0.51 13.49
N GLU A 82 -7.46 0.32 14.80
CA GLU A 82 -7.08 1.40 15.71
C GLU A 82 -5.57 1.38 15.96
N THR A 83 -4.95 2.56 15.98
CA THR A 83 -3.51 2.72 16.13
C THR A 83 -3.17 3.79 17.16
N SER A 84 -1.95 3.72 17.68
CA SER A 84 -1.35 4.84 18.38
C SER A 84 0.02 5.13 17.79
N ALA A 85 0.11 6.25 17.08
CA ALA A 85 1.40 6.77 16.62
C ALA A 85 2.36 7.07 17.79
N LYS A 86 1.83 7.34 18.99
CA LYS A 86 2.63 7.65 20.18
C LYS A 86 3.31 6.42 20.76
N THR A 87 2.60 5.29 20.82
CA THR A 87 3.12 4.04 21.39
C THR A 87 3.61 3.07 20.30
N ALA A 88 3.52 3.46 19.04
CA ALA A 88 3.73 2.62 17.86
C ALA A 88 2.76 1.41 17.76
N CYS A 89 1.72 1.34 18.60
CA CYS A 89 0.75 0.26 18.59
C CYS A 89 0.01 0.22 17.25
N ASN A 90 0.04 -0.96 16.61
CA ASN A 90 -0.64 -1.30 15.35
C ASN A 90 -0.22 -0.45 14.13
N VAL A 91 0.77 0.43 14.25
CA VAL A 91 1.20 1.28 13.14
C VAL A 91 1.79 0.43 12.02
N GLU A 92 2.75 -0.44 12.33
CA GLU A 92 3.37 -1.33 11.34
C GLU A 92 2.34 -2.29 10.72
N GLU A 93 1.47 -2.87 11.56
CA GLU A 93 0.44 -3.79 11.10
C GLU A 93 -0.54 -3.13 10.12
N ALA A 94 -0.93 -1.86 10.36
CA ALA A 94 -1.79 -1.11 9.46
C ALA A 94 -1.18 -0.99 8.05
N PHE A 95 0.11 -0.66 7.96
CA PHE A 95 0.81 -0.59 6.67
C PHE A 95 0.94 -1.97 6.02
N ILE A 96 1.34 -2.99 6.78
CA ILE A 96 1.50 -4.35 6.27
C ILE A 96 0.17 -4.91 5.74
N ASN A 97 -0.92 -4.75 6.49
CA ASN A 97 -2.24 -5.27 6.10
C ASN A 97 -2.77 -4.55 4.86
N THR A 98 -2.56 -3.24 4.76
CA THR A 98 -2.90 -2.47 3.55
C THR A 98 -2.11 -2.98 2.35
N ALA A 99 -0.78 -3.15 2.48
CA ALA A 99 0.07 -3.65 1.40
C ALA A 99 -0.28 -5.08 0.97
N LYS A 100 -0.61 -5.96 1.93
CA LYS A 100 -1.07 -7.33 1.66
C LYS A 100 -2.35 -7.35 0.83
N GLU A 101 -3.31 -6.48 1.14
CA GLU A 101 -4.57 -6.44 0.37
C GLU A 101 -4.35 -5.86 -1.04
N ILE A 102 -3.48 -4.86 -1.18
CA ILE A 102 -3.07 -4.36 -2.51
C ILE A 102 -2.45 -5.50 -3.32
N TYR A 103 -1.50 -6.23 -2.72
CA TYR A 103 -0.85 -7.37 -3.36
C TYR A 103 -1.87 -8.45 -3.76
N ARG A 104 -2.82 -8.77 -2.89
CA ARG A 104 -3.91 -9.73 -3.17
C ARG A 104 -4.72 -9.31 -4.40
N LYS A 105 -5.11 -8.05 -4.49
CA LYS A 105 -5.83 -7.51 -5.66
C LYS A 105 -4.98 -7.55 -6.94
N ILE A 106 -3.67 -7.34 -6.85
CA ILE A 106 -2.74 -7.51 -7.98
C ILE A 106 -2.76 -8.97 -8.46
N GLN A 107 -2.66 -9.94 -7.55
CA GLN A 107 -2.70 -11.38 -7.91
C GLN A 107 -4.03 -11.79 -8.55
N GLN A 108 -5.13 -11.11 -8.21
CA GLN A 108 -6.45 -11.31 -8.82
C GLN A 108 -6.61 -10.64 -10.19
N GLY A 109 -5.59 -9.90 -10.67
CA GLY A 109 -5.68 -9.14 -11.93
C GLY A 109 -6.57 -7.91 -11.86
N LEU A 110 -6.94 -7.46 -10.65
CA LEU A 110 -7.75 -6.23 -10.47
C LEU A 110 -6.93 -4.96 -10.64
N PHE A 111 -5.61 -5.05 -10.58
CA PHE A 111 -4.71 -3.96 -10.92
C PHE A 111 -4.01 -4.28 -12.24
N ASP A 112 -4.06 -3.33 -13.18
CA ASP A 112 -3.19 -3.35 -14.34
C ASP A 112 -1.80 -2.86 -13.92
N VAL A 113 -0.85 -3.80 -13.84
CA VAL A 113 0.52 -3.57 -13.38
C VAL A 113 1.37 -2.85 -14.44
N HIS A 114 0.89 -2.80 -15.69
CA HIS A 114 1.55 -2.10 -16.79
C HIS A 114 1.07 -0.65 -16.95
N ASN A 115 0.01 -0.28 -16.24
CA ASN A 115 -0.49 1.10 -16.24
C ASN A 115 0.19 1.90 -15.12
N GLU A 116 1.12 2.78 -15.51
CA GLU A 116 1.84 3.67 -14.58
C GLU A 116 0.89 4.59 -13.79
N ALA A 117 -0.35 4.80 -14.27
CA ALA A 117 -1.38 5.54 -13.56
C ALA A 117 -1.99 4.78 -12.36
N ASN A 118 -1.54 3.57 -12.04
CA ASN A 118 -1.94 2.80 -10.85
C ASN A 118 -0.89 2.83 -9.71
N GLY A 119 0.26 3.50 -9.92
CA GLY A 119 1.35 3.65 -8.94
C GLY A 119 1.97 2.35 -8.47
N ILE A 120 1.82 1.29 -9.27
CA ILE A 120 2.50 0.01 -9.08
C ILE A 120 3.60 -0.05 -10.14
N LYS A 121 4.84 -0.33 -9.71
CA LYS A 121 5.98 -0.54 -10.60
C LYS A 121 6.54 -1.93 -10.37
N ILE A 122 6.65 -2.73 -11.41
CA ILE A 122 7.37 -4.01 -11.34
C ILE A 122 8.86 -3.67 -11.25
N GLY A 123 9.53 -4.16 -10.21
CA GLY A 123 10.99 -4.05 -10.10
C GLY A 123 11.68 -4.76 -11.27
N PRO A 124 12.97 -4.51 -11.53
CA PRO A 124 13.70 -5.24 -12.55
C PRO A 124 13.53 -6.75 -12.31
N GLN A 125 13.03 -7.48 -13.31
CA GLN A 125 13.05 -8.93 -13.29
C GLN A 125 14.52 -9.35 -13.24
N GLN A 126 15.03 -9.69 -12.06
CA GLN A 126 16.21 -10.53 -12.01
C GLN A 126 15.79 -11.87 -12.62
N CYS A 127 16.19 -12.08 -13.87
CA CYS A 127 16.17 -13.39 -14.49
C CYS A 127 17.02 -14.30 -13.60
N ILE A 128 16.37 -15.09 -12.75
CA ILE A 128 17.03 -16.19 -12.08
C ILE A 128 17.27 -17.22 -13.19
N SER A 129 18.45 -17.14 -13.80
CA SER A 129 18.97 -18.19 -14.65
C SER A 129 19.12 -19.43 -13.77
N THR A 130 18.10 -20.29 -13.76
CA THR A 130 18.17 -21.61 -13.15
C THR A 130 19.15 -22.45 -13.97
N SER A 131 20.43 -22.45 -13.60
CA SER A 131 21.38 -23.44 -14.07
C SER A 131 21.17 -24.73 -13.28
N ALA A 132 20.25 -25.57 -13.76
CA ALA A 132 20.17 -26.97 -13.35
C ALA A 132 21.03 -27.82 -14.29
N GLY A 133 22.07 -28.47 -13.75
CA GLY A 133 22.81 -29.53 -14.44
C GLY A 133 24.05 -30.03 -13.65
N PRO A 134 24.35 -31.34 -13.59
CA PRO A 134 25.07 -31.96 -12.46
C PRO A 134 26.54 -32.35 -12.73
N SER A 135 27.29 -32.47 -11.63
CA SER A 135 28.43 -33.35 -11.29
C SER A 135 29.55 -33.71 -12.31
N THR A 136 30.78 -33.42 -11.85
CA THR A 136 32.05 -34.21 -11.93
C THR A 136 32.88 -34.33 -13.24
N ALA A 137 34.12 -33.80 -13.12
CA ALA A 137 35.44 -34.36 -13.47
C ALA A 137 35.82 -34.70 -14.94
N GLN A 138 36.74 -33.92 -15.54
CA GLN A 138 38.12 -34.29 -15.95
C GLN A 138 38.73 -33.33 -17.02
N ARG A 139 39.98 -32.90 -16.75
CA ARG A 139 41.17 -32.61 -17.61
C ARG A 139 40.95 -32.64 -19.14
N ASN A 140 41.51 -31.74 -19.97
CA ASN A 140 42.94 -31.45 -20.15
C ASN A 140 43.18 -30.26 -21.12
N SER A 141 44.32 -29.61 -20.92
CA SER A 141 45.17 -28.68 -21.71
C SER A 141 45.02 -28.58 -23.24
N GLY A 142 45.24 -27.37 -23.78
CA GLY A 142 45.72 -27.14 -25.17
C GLY A 142 45.27 -25.82 -25.84
N ASP A 143 46.25 -24.96 -26.13
CA ASP A 143 46.38 -24.09 -27.33
C ASP A 143 45.68 -22.71 -27.44
N ILE A 144 46.52 -21.68 -27.25
CA ILE A 144 46.86 -20.52 -28.13
C ILE A 144 45.89 -20.26 -29.31
N GLU A 145 45.32 -19.05 -29.43
CA GLU A 145 45.72 -18.00 -30.39
C GLU A 145 44.80 -16.75 -30.34
N SER A 146 45.38 -15.62 -30.75
CA SER A 146 44.86 -14.25 -30.80
C SER A 146 43.61 -14.04 -31.66
N ASN A 147 42.70 -13.12 -31.27
CA ASN A 147 42.39 -11.94 -32.10
C ASN A 147 41.57 -10.84 -31.38
N SER A 148 42.04 -9.62 -31.59
CA SER A 148 41.42 -8.28 -31.58
C SER A 148 39.92 -8.07 -31.28
N GLY A 149 39.66 -7.02 -30.49
CA GLY A 149 38.98 -5.81 -31.00
C GLY A 149 37.49 -5.59 -30.64
N CYS A 150 37.26 -4.50 -29.88
CA CYS A 150 36.15 -3.51 -29.84
C CYS A 150 34.70 -3.94 -30.19
N CYS A 151 33.67 -3.45 -29.50
CA CYS A 151 33.34 -2.06 -29.14
C CYS A 151 32.55 -1.97 -27.83
#